data_AF-A0ABD7Z2Q8-F1
#
_entry.id   AF-A0ABD7Z2Q8-F1
#
_cell.length_a   1.000
_cell.length_b   1.000
_cell.length_c   1.000
_cell.angle_alpha   90.00
_cell.angle_beta   90.00
_cell.angle_gamma   90.00
#
_symmetry.space_group_name_H-M   'P 1'
#
loop_
_entity.id
_entity.type
_entity.pdbx_description
1 polymer ?
#
loop_
_entity_poly.entity_id
_entity_poly.type
_entity_poly.pdbx_seq_one_letter_code
_entity_poly.pdbx_strand_id
1 'polypeptide(L)'
;MKHRIKIVFLLSLCLCLEGCMEAAIRFWNGPGWSSPAYKKADHECFDELQLTVPKPNVPLYSEAYTEWLINVYTPARIECMKRKGF
;
A
#
# COMPACT_ATOMS: atom_id res chain seq x y z
N MET A 1 -16.29 -42.52 -21.32
CA MET A 1 -16.98 -41.51 -20.47
C MET A 1 -16.44 -41.43 -19.04
N LYS A 2 -16.19 -42.55 -18.35
CA LYS A 2 -15.67 -42.60 -16.95
C LYS A 2 -14.40 -41.76 -16.67
N HIS A 3 -13.45 -41.74 -17.60
CA HIS A 3 -12.20 -40.97 -17.45
C HIS A 3 -12.37 -39.45 -17.67
N ARG A 4 -13.31 -39.04 -18.54
CA ARG A 4 -13.57 -37.61 -18.79
C ARG A 4 -14.18 -36.93 -17.56
N ILE A 5 -15.07 -37.62 -16.84
CA ILE A 5 -15.65 -37.14 -15.58
C ILE A 5 -14.55 -36.93 -14.53
N LYS A 6 -13.60 -37.86 -14.41
CA LYS A 6 -12.45 -37.72 -13.49
C LYS A 6 -11.57 -36.53 -13.81
N ILE A 7 -11.30 -36.28 -15.11
CA ILE A 7 -10.48 -35.15 -15.55
C ILE A 7 -11.17 -33.82 -15.25
N VAL A 8 -12.47 -33.70 -15.53
CA VAL A 8 -13.26 -32.50 -15.22
C VAL A 8 -13.29 -32.23 -13.71
N PHE A 9 -13.44 -33.29 -12.91
CA PHE A 9 -13.42 -33.16 -11.45
C PHE A 9 -12.05 -32.71 -10.93
N LEU A 10 -10.96 -33.23 -11.50
CA LEU A 10 -9.60 -32.83 -11.15
C LEU A 10 -9.33 -31.35 -11.48
N LEU A 11 -9.74 -30.91 -12.68
CA LEU A 11 -9.60 -29.50 -13.11
C LEU A 11 -10.42 -28.55 -12.23
N SER A 12 -11.65 -28.93 -11.88
CA SER A 12 -12.49 -28.17 -10.96
C SER A 12 -11.84 -28.04 -9.58
N LEU A 13 -11.21 -29.11 -9.08
CA LEU A 13 -10.53 -29.09 -7.78
C LEU A 13 -9.32 -28.14 -7.82
N CYS A 14 -8.52 -28.20 -8.88
CA CYS A 14 -7.35 -27.34 -9.07
C CYS A 14 -7.74 -25.85 -9.11
N LEU A 15 -8.79 -25.48 -9.84
CA LEU A 15 -9.25 -24.09 -9.93
C LEU A 15 -9.77 -23.57 -8.58
N CYS A 16 -10.46 -24.41 -7.81
CA CYS A 16 -10.89 -24.05 -6.45
C CYS A 16 -9.69 -23.86 -5.51
N LEU A 17 -8.66 -24.71 -5.63
CA LEU A 17 -7.43 -24.60 -4.84
C LEU A 17 -6.64 -23.32 -5.14
N GLU A 18 -6.50 -22.96 -6.43
CA GLU A 18 -5.84 -21.71 -6.84
C GLU A 18 -6.59 -20.48 -6.34
N GLY A 19 -7.91 -20.44 -6.48
CA GLY A 19 -8.75 -19.34 -5.99
C GLY A 19 -8.71 -19.19 -4.46
N CYS A 20 -8.71 -20.31 -3.72
CA CYS A 20 -8.56 -20.30 -2.27
C CYS A 20 -7.18 -19.82 -1.83
N MET A 21 -6.12 -20.16 -2.58
CA MET A 21 -4.76 -19.71 -2.29
C MET A 21 -4.64 -18.19 -2.52
N GLU A 22 -5.21 -17.66 -3.60
CA GLU A 22 -5.27 -16.22 -3.84
C GLU A 22 -6.04 -15.47 -2.74
N ALA A 23 -7.18 -16.01 -2.32
CA ALA A 23 -7.97 -15.44 -1.23
C ALA A 23 -7.22 -15.47 0.11
N ALA A 24 -6.52 -16.57 0.41
CA ALA A 24 -5.68 -16.70 1.59
C ALA A 24 -4.49 -15.72 1.56
N ILE A 25 -3.84 -15.54 0.41
CA ILE A 25 -2.77 -14.56 0.20
C ILE A 25 -3.30 -13.12 0.39
N ARG A 26 -4.50 -12.80 -0.12
CA ARG A 26 -5.17 -11.51 0.10
C ARG A 26 -5.60 -11.30 1.56
N PHE A 27 -5.98 -12.36 2.26
CA PHE A 27 -6.31 -12.31 3.67
C PHE A 27 -5.07 -12.07 4.54
N TRP A 28 -3.98 -12.80 4.26
CA TRP A 28 -2.73 -12.71 5.03
C TRP A 28 -1.92 -11.44 4.76
N ASN A 29 -1.95 -10.90 3.54
CA ASN A 29 -1.24 -9.66 3.20
C ASN A 29 -2.09 -8.39 3.41
N GLY A 30 -3.28 -8.52 4.01
CA GLY A 30 -4.30 -7.47 4.01
C GLY A 30 -4.72 -7.11 2.58
N PRO A 31 -5.57 -6.09 2.38
CA PRO A 31 -5.72 -5.51 1.07
C PRO A 31 -4.36 -4.89 0.73
N GLY A 32 -3.46 -5.65 0.11
CA GLY A 32 -2.12 -5.21 -0.33
C GLY A 32 -2.16 -4.11 -1.40
N TRP A 33 -3.29 -3.42 -1.48
CA TRP A 33 -3.64 -2.30 -2.33
C TRP A 33 -4.07 -1.20 -1.37
N SER A 34 -3.22 -0.18 -1.21
CA SER A 34 -3.72 1.09 -0.69
C SER A 34 -4.88 1.54 -1.56
N SER A 35 -5.99 1.94 -0.91
CA SER A 35 -7.19 2.33 -1.65
C SER A 35 -6.85 3.46 -2.63
N PRO A 36 -7.50 3.54 -3.80
CA PRO A 36 -7.27 4.66 -4.73
C PRO A 36 -7.45 6.02 -4.05
N ALA A 37 -8.36 6.12 -3.08
CA ALA A 37 -8.55 7.30 -2.25
C ALA A 37 -7.34 7.59 -1.35
N TYR A 38 -6.75 6.58 -0.72
CA TYR A 38 -5.52 6.74 0.07
C TYR A 38 -4.37 7.24 -0.82
N LYS A 39 -4.16 6.61 -1.98
CA LYS A 39 -3.09 7.01 -2.92
C LYS A 39 -3.27 8.45 -3.39
N LYS A 40 -4.50 8.85 -3.69
CA LYS A 40 -4.82 10.22 -4.08
C LYS A 40 -4.52 11.20 -2.94
N ALA A 41 -4.96 10.90 -1.71
CA ALA A 41 -4.70 11.73 -0.55
C ALA A 41 -3.19 11.85 -0.26
N ASP A 42 -2.45 10.75 -0.35
CA ASP A 42 -1.00 10.74 -0.17
C ASP A 42 -0.28 11.62 -1.19
N HIS A 43 -0.68 11.53 -2.47
CA HIS A 43 -0.12 12.37 -3.53
C HIS A 43 -0.43 13.85 -3.33
N GLU A 44 -1.68 14.20 -3.02
CA GLU A 44 -2.08 15.58 -2.73
C GLU A 44 -1.31 16.15 -1.51
N CYS A 45 -1.13 15.34 -0.46
CA CYS A 45 -0.35 15.73 0.70
C CYS A 45 1.14 15.88 0.39
N PHE A 46 1.70 15.04 -0.47
CA PHE A 46 3.08 15.19 -0.93
C PHE A 46 3.28 16.53 -1.65
N ASP A 47 2.40 16.87 -2.60
CA ASP A 47 2.47 18.11 -3.37
C ASP A 47 2.31 19.34 -2.45
N GLU A 48 1.37 19.29 -1.49
CA GLU A 48 1.18 20.36 -0.51
C GLU A 48 2.44 20.58 0.34
N LEU A 49 3.04 19.50 0.84
CA LEU A 49 4.21 19.57 1.73
C LEU A 49 5.48 19.98 1.00
N GLN A 50 5.61 19.68 -0.29
CA GLN A 50 6.73 20.20 -1.09
C GLN A 50 6.75 21.73 -1.17
N LEU A 51 5.58 22.37 -1.11
CA LEU A 51 5.45 23.83 -1.18
C LEU A 51 5.51 24.50 0.20
N THR A 52 5.09 23.80 1.25
CA THR A 52 4.90 24.39 2.59
C THR A 52 5.97 24.01 3.60
N VAL A 53 6.60 22.84 3.46
CA VAL A 53 7.64 22.37 4.38
C VAL A 53 9.01 22.64 3.77
N PRO A 54 9.83 23.52 4.38
CA PRO A 54 11.16 23.80 3.87
C PRO A 54 12.04 22.55 3.94
N LYS A 55 12.55 22.12 2.79
CA LYS A 55 13.50 21.01 2.70
C LYS A 55 14.88 21.47 3.19
N PRO A 56 15.54 20.74 4.10
CA PRO A 56 16.85 21.12 4.61
C PRO A 56 17.91 20.94 3.53
N ASN A 57 18.88 21.86 3.47
CA ASN A 57 20.03 21.77 2.58
C ASN A 57 21.12 20.88 3.20
N VAL A 58 20.80 19.60 3.36
CA VAL A 58 21.69 18.57 3.94
C VAL A 58 21.69 17.34 3.04
N PRO A 59 22.75 16.50 3.08
CA PRO A 59 22.77 15.25 2.34
C PRO A 59 21.58 14.36 2.69
N LEU A 60 21.01 13.70 1.69
CA LEU A 60 20.01 12.67 1.90
C LEU A 60 20.58 11.59 2.80
N TYR A 61 19.75 11.08 3.71
CA TYR A 61 20.13 10.06 4.72
C TYR A 61 21.19 10.49 5.74
N SER A 62 21.53 11.78 5.80
CA SER A 62 22.26 12.31 6.97
C SER A 62 21.39 12.25 8.23
N GLU A 63 22.04 12.31 9.39
CA GLU A 63 21.35 12.41 10.68
C GLU A 63 20.40 13.62 10.70
N ALA A 64 20.87 14.79 10.27
CA ALA A 64 20.05 16.00 10.16
C ALA A 64 18.85 15.84 9.20
N TYR A 65 19.01 15.13 8.08
CA TYR A 65 17.89 14.82 7.19
C TYR A 65 16.87 13.90 7.86
N THR A 66 17.36 12.90 8.61
CA THR A 66 16.53 11.93 9.32
C THR A 66 15.76 12.60 10.46
N GLU A 67 16.41 13.47 11.23
CA GLU A 67 15.77 14.28 12.26
C GLU A 67 14.70 15.20 11.67
N TRP A 68 14.99 15.87 10.56
CA TRP A 68 13.99 16.69 9.87
C TRP A 68 12.82 15.83 9.37
N LEU A 69 13.07 14.64 8.82
CA LEU A 69 12.01 13.73 8.41
C LEU A 69 11.12 13.33 9.58
N ILE A 70 11.70 12.99 10.73
CA ILE A 70 10.97 12.51 11.91
C ILE A 70 10.20 13.63 12.59
N ASN A 71 10.83 14.80 12.76
CA ASN A 71 10.29 15.87 13.60
C ASN A 71 9.47 16.91 12.82
N VAL A 72 9.69 17.04 11.51
CA VAL A 72 9.05 18.08 10.69
C VAL A 72 8.16 17.47 9.62
N TYR A 73 8.74 16.68 8.71
CA TYR A 73 8.01 16.20 7.54
C TYR A 73 6.95 15.14 7.88
N THR A 74 7.30 14.14 8.68
CA THR A 74 6.39 13.03 9.03
C THR A 74 5.15 13.51 9.80
N PRO A 75 5.28 14.36 10.84
CA PRO A 75 4.11 14.90 11.55
C PRO A 75 3.20 15.72 10.62
N ALA A 76 3.79 16.56 9.76
CA ALA A 76 3.02 17.35 8.80
C ALA A 76 2.26 16.47 7.79
N ARG A 77 2.88 15.39 7.32
CA ARG A 77 2.21 14.38 6.47
C ARG A 77 1.08 13.69 7.19
N ILE A 78 1.28 13.29 8.45
CA ILE A 78 0.23 12.65 9.25
C ILE A 78 -0.97 13.59 9.43
N GLU A 79 -0.73 14.87 9.74
CA GLU A 79 -1.81 15.85 9.88
C GLU A 79 -2.54 16.08 8.54
N CYS A 80 -1.82 16.19 7.43
CA CYS A 80 -2.42 16.30 6.12
C CYS A 80 -3.32 15.09 5.80
N MET A 81 -2.82 13.88 5.99
CA MET A 81 -3.58 12.64 5.77
C MET A 81 -4.83 12.59 6.65
N LYS A 82 -4.72 13.02 7.91
CA LYS A 82 -5.86 13.10 8.84
C LYS A 82 -6.95 14.04 8.34
N ARG A 83 -6.59 15.21 7.79
CA ARG A 83 -7.56 16.15 7.17
C ARG A 83 -8.25 15.54 5.94
N LYS A 84 -7.62 14.57 5.27
CA LYS A 84 -8.17 13.83 4.14
C LYS A 84 -8.96 12.58 4.56
N GLY A 85 -9.01 12.27 5.86
CA GLY A 85 -9.75 11.14 6.43
C GLY A 85 -8.97 9.82 6.53
N PHE A 86 -7.63 9.88 6.54
CA PHE A 86 -6.73 8.73 6.66
C PHE A 86 -5.80 8.82 7.88
#